data_AF-F4L1L9-F1
#
_entry.id   AF-F4L1L9-F1
#
_cell.length_a   1.000
_cell.length_b   1.000
_cell.length_c   1.000
_cell.angle_alpha   90.00
_cell.angle_beta   90.00
_cell.angle_gamma   90.00
#
_symmetry.space_group_name_H-M   'P 1'
#
loop_
_entity.id
_entity.type
_entity.pdbx_description
1 polymer ?
#
loop_
_entity_poly.entity_id
_entity_poly.type
_entity_poly.pdbx_seq_one_letter_code
_entity_poly.pdbx_strand_id
1 'polypeptide(L)'
;MKSSKKLDSKIIIYDDVCPLCKAYTSGFVQAGWLRPENRIGFAEAPPELIGRIDVDRARHEIPLYDKITGETLYGKEALFFILGEAIPVFKPLFRLRLFRAMVFGFYQIITYNRRIIANSRPPANGFDCAPDFNSFYRWLYIGIMVFFASLLFYQTAPILDLSITILTLLTGIAIISGCFIERFSVQTDYFGHLATVLFIIAILNFSLQSFPLTIPATTILGVWLFFRRIKGLRSQLW
;
A
#
# COMPACT_ATOMS: atom_id res chain seq x y z
N MET A 1 -7.06 25.95 -4.58
CA MET A 1 -8.10 25.32 -5.42
C MET A 1 -9.29 25.01 -4.51
N LYS A 2 -10.52 25.41 -4.86
CA LYS A 2 -11.72 25.15 -4.04
C LYS A 2 -12.31 23.78 -4.37
N SER A 3 -12.73 23.03 -3.34
CA SER A 3 -13.51 21.78 -3.46
C SER A 3 -14.74 21.96 -4.35
N SER A 4 -15.05 20.98 -5.20
CA SER A 4 -16.28 20.97 -6.02
C SER A 4 -17.51 20.93 -5.12
N LYS A 5 -18.60 21.63 -5.50
CA LYS A 5 -19.90 21.56 -4.79
C LYS A 5 -20.37 20.11 -4.58
N LYS A 6 -20.00 19.17 -5.45
CA LYS A 6 -20.34 17.74 -5.34
C LYS A 6 -19.51 16.97 -4.31
N LEU A 7 -18.32 17.45 -3.96
CA LEU A 7 -17.43 16.84 -2.98
C LEU A 7 -17.72 17.34 -1.56
N ASP A 8 -18.36 18.51 -1.42
CA ASP A 8 -18.75 19.07 -0.13
C ASP A 8 -19.77 18.20 0.64
N SER A 9 -20.59 17.43 -0.09
CA SER A 9 -21.53 16.47 0.50
C SER A 9 -20.91 15.12 0.82
N LYS A 10 -19.68 14.85 0.38
CA LYS A 10 -19.05 13.54 0.50
C LYS A 10 -18.22 13.44 1.77
N ILE A 11 -18.27 12.29 2.44
CA ILE A 11 -17.40 11.93 3.56
C ILE A 11 -16.58 10.72 3.14
N ILE A 12 -15.25 10.85 3.16
CA ILE A 12 -14.37 9.70 3.01
C ILE A 12 -14.08 9.12 4.39
N ILE A 13 -14.31 7.82 4.54
CA ILE A 13 -14.01 7.09 5.76
C ILE A 13 -12.77 6.26 5.50
N TYR A 14 -11.72 6.34 6.32
CA TYR A 14 -10.46 5.66 6.04
C TYR A 14 -9.96 4.83 7.22
N ASP A 15 -9.10 3.85 6.93
CA ASP A 15 -8.45 3.01 7.93
C ASP A 15 -7.36 3.80 8.69
N ASP A 16 -7.59 4.03 9.98
CA ASP A 16 -6.68 4.78 10.85
C ASP A 16 -5.35 4.07 11.14
N VAL A 17 -5.28 2.75 11.00
CA VAL A 17 -4.03 2.04 11.24
C VAL A 17 -3.18 1.90 9.98
N CYS A 18 -3.73 2.22 8.81
CA CYS A 18 -3.04 2.10 7.53
C CYS A 18 -2.35 3.43 7.14
N PRO A 19 -0.99 3.52 7.18
CA PRO A 19 -0.27 4.73 6.80
C PRO A 19 -0.53 5.14 5.35
N LEU A 20 -0.73 4.16 4.45
CA LEU A 20 -1.07 4.44 3.06
C LEU A 20 -2.43 5.12 2.94
N CYS A 21 -3.46 4.61 3.64
CA CYS A 21 -4.79 5.23 3.68
C CYS A 21 -4.75 6.63 4.27
N LYS A 22 -4.00 6.83 5.36
CA LYS A 22 -3.78 8.15 5.93
C LYS A 22 -3.12 9.11 4.94
N ALA A 23 -2.06 8.67 4.27
CA ALA A 23 -1.29 9.49 3.35
C ALA A 23 -2.12 9.99 2.16
N TYR A 24 -2.77 9.11 1.39
CA TYR A 24 -3.48 9.55 0.19
C TYR A 24 -4.73 10.37 0.52
N THR A 25 -5.46 10.03 1.59
CA THR A 25 -6.63 10.80 2.01
C THR A 25 -6.25 12.17 2.56
N SER A 26 -5.11 12.28 3.26
CA SER A 26 -4.55 13.58 3.65
C SER A 26 -4.15 14.39 2.41
N GLY A 27 -3.58 13.74 1.40
CA GLY A 27 -3.28 14.36 0.10
C GLY A 27 -4.51 15.01 -0.55
N PHE A 28 -5.68 14.38 -0.48
CA PHE A 28 -6.92 14.98 -0.99
C PHE A 28 -7.31 16.27 -0.26
N VAL A 29 -7.10 16.32 1.06
CA VAL A 29 -7.36 17.51 1.85
C VAL A 29 -6.35 18.62 1.54
N GLN A 30 -5.06 18.28 1.48
CA GLN A 30 -3.99 19.22 1.15
C GLN A 30 -4.13 19.81 -0.25
N ALA A 31 -4.58 19.01 -1.22
CA ALA A 31 -4.86 19.47 -2.58
C ALA A 31 -6.15 20.31 -2.70
N GLY A 32 -6.93 20.43 -1.61
CA GLY A 32 -8.20 21.15 -1.57
C GLY A 32 -9.35 20.43 -2.27
N TRP A 33 -9.22 19.13 -2.53
CA TRP A 33 -10.25 18.30 -3.17
C TRP A 33 -11.30 17.83 -2.18
N LEU A 34 -10.92 17.65 -0.92
CA LEU A 34 -11.82 17.29 0.15
C LEU A 34 -11.65 18.27 1.30
N ARG A 35 -12.74 18.60 1.98
CA ARG A 35 -12.65 19.41 3.19
C ARG A 35 -12.12 18.58 4.36
N PRO A 36 -11.34 19.15 5.29
CA PRO A 36 -10.83 18.42 6.45
C PRO A 36 -11.93 17.71 7.25
N GLU A 37 -13.08 18.35 7.46
CA GLU A 37 -14.24 17.80 8.18
C GLU A 37 -14.93 16.63 7.45
N ASN A 38 -14.68 16.49 6.15
CA ASN A 38 -15.23 15.42 5.32
C ASN A 38 -14.27 14.21 5.24
N ARG A 39 -13.19 14.19 6.02
CA ARG A 39 -12.24 13.09 6.13
C ARG A 39 -12.25 12.51 7.53
N ILE A 40 -12.83 11.33 7.69
CA ILE A 40 -13.08 10.74 9.01
C ILE A 40 -12.37 9.38 9.11
N GLY A 41 -11.66 9.16 10.22
CA GLY A 41 -11.10 7.86 10.55
C GLY A 41 -12.18 6.87 10.99
N PHE A 42 -12.06 5.61 10.63
CA PHE A 42 -13.02 4.58 11.06
C PHE A 42 -13.19 4.52 12.58
N ALA A 43 -12.12 4.73 13.36
CA ALA A 43 -12.19 4.73 14.83
C ALA A 43 -12.94 5.95 15.40
N GLU A 44 -12.99 7.04 14.65
CA GLU A 44 -13.64 8.31 15.04
C GLU A 44 -15.01 8.49 14.39
N ALA A 45 -15.41 7.55 13.51
CA ALA A 45 -16.67 7.64 12.77
C ALA A 45 -17.88 7.43 13.72
N PRO A 46 -18.89 8.32 13.68
CA PRO A 46 -20.09 8.17 14.48
C PRO A 46 -20.81 6.83 14.17
N PRO A 47 -21.41 6.17 15.16
CA PRO A 47 -22.16 4.93 14.95
C PRO A 47 -23.25 5.05 13.88
N GLU A 48 -23.88 6.22 13.78
CA GLU A 48 -24.91 6.49 12.76
C GLU A 48 -24.32 6.48 11.36
N LEU A 49 -23.09 6.96 11.18
CA LEU A 49 -22.39 6.95 9.89
C LEU A 49 -21.91 5.53 9.55
N ILE A 50 -21.38 4.80 10.54
CA ILE A 50 -20.98 3.40 10.38
C ILE A 50 -22.19 2.54 9.98
N GLY A 51 -23.36 2.77 10.56
CA GLY A 51 -24.60 2.09 10.19
C GLY A 51 -25.11 2.40 8.77
N ARG A 52 -24.53 3.38 8.06
CA ARG A 52 -24.88 3.74 6.67
C ARG A 52 -23.94 3.12 5.64
N ILE A 53 -22.89 2.44 6.08
CA ILE A 53 -21.91 1.81 5.20
C ILE A 53 -21.89 0.30 5.42
N ASP A 54 -21.67 -0.44 4.35
CA ASP A 54 -21.24 -1.83 4.40
C ASP A 54 -19.81 -1.90 4.96
N VAL A 55 -19.71 -2.31 6.23
CA VAL A 55 -18.45 -2.39 6.98
C VAL A 55 -17.55 -3.50 6.46
N ASP A 56 -18.10 -4.65 6.06
CA ASP A 56 -17.32 -5.77 5.53
C ASP A 56 -16.66 -5.39 4.20
N ARG A 57 -17.40 -4.67 3.35
CA ARG A 57 -16.86 -4.08 2.14
C ARG A 57 -15.85 -2.97 2.43
N ALA A 58 -16.10 -2.12 3.43
CA ALA A 58 -15.23 -1.00 3.81
C ALA A 58 -13.80 -1.44 4.20
N ARG A 59 -13.63 -2.66 4.71
CA ARG A 59 -12.31 -3.25 5.01
C ARG A 59 -11.43 -3.37 3.77
N HIS A 60 -12.06 -3.69 2.65
CA HIS A 60 -11.40 -3.94 1.36
C HIS A 60 -11.42 -2.71 0.45
N GLU A 61 -12.50 -1.94 0.47
CA GLU A 61 -12.74 -0.84 -0.44
C GLU A 61 -13.05 0.45 0.33
N ILE A 62 -12.26 1.51 0.14
CA ILE A 62 -12.45 2.74 0.92
C ILE A 62 -13.85 3.35 0.66
N PRO A 63 -14.67 3.61 1.69
CA PRO A 63 -15.97 4.23 1.53
C PRO A 63 -15.90 5.73 1.26
N LEU A 64 -16.76 6.19 0.36
CA LEU A 64 -17.09 7.59 0.14
C LEU A 64 -18.61 7.75 0.22
N TYR A 65 -19.08 8.13 1.40
CA TYR A 65 -20.49 8.31 1.73
C TYR A 65 -21.00 9.67 1.23
N ASP A 66 -22.19 9.72 0.65
CA ASP A 66 -22.87 10.96 0.27
C ASP A 66 -23.98 11.32 1.26
N LYS A 67 -23.81 12.46 1.93
CA LYS A 67 -24.80 12.99 2.88
C LYS A 67 -26.14 13.34 2.25
N ILE A 68 -26.19 13.64 0.94
CA ILE A 68 -27.41 14.07 0.26
C ILE A 68 -28.23 12.89 -0.23
N THR A 69 -27.59 11.93 -0.90
CA THR A 69 -28.29 10.78 -1.50
C THR A 69 -28.40 9.60 -0.54
N GLY A 70 -27.54 9.55 0.49
CA GLY A 70 -27.41 8.38 1.38
C GLY A 70 -26.66 7.21 0.74
N GLU A 71 -26.14 7.37 -0.48
CA GLU A 71 -25.39 6.33 -1.19
C GLU A 71 -23.91 6.33 -0.79
N THR A 72 -23.28 5.16 -0.86
CA THR A 72 -21.84 5.01 -0.60
C THR A 72 -21.14 4.45 -1.84
N LEU A 73 -20.16 5.19 -2.35
CA LEU A 73 -19.22 4.68 -3.34
C LEU A 73 -18.06 3.98 -2.62
N TYR A 74 -17.50 2.95 -3.24
CA TYR A 74 -16.45 2.14 -2.64
C TYR A 74 -15.22 2.03 -3.54
N GLY A 75 -14.05 2.04 -2.92
CA GLY A 75 -12.78 1.66 -3.53
C GLY A 75 -12.44 2.49 -4.75
N LYS A 76 -12.20 1.84 -5.89
CA LYS A 76 -11.86 2.54 -7.14
C LYS A 76 -12.94 3.54 -7.58
N GLU A 77 -14.22 3.27 -7.31
CA GLU A 77 -15.31 4.17 -7.71
C GLU A 77 -15.29 5.46 -6.88
N ALA A 78 -15.02 5.34 -5.58
CA ALA A 78 -14.78 6.48 -4.70
C ALA A 78 -13.59 7.32 -5.21
N LEU A 79 -12.48 6.67 -5.56
CA LEU A 79 -11.28 7.35 -6.07
C LEU A 79 -11.53 8.04 -7.42
N PHE A 80 -12.18 7.37 -8.37
CA PHE A 80 -12.55 7.96 -9.66
C PHE A 80 -13.52 9.12 -9.51
N PHE A 81 -14.44 9.06 -8.54
CA PHE A 81 -15.32 10.17 -8.25
C PHE A 81 -14.54 11.40 -7.77
N ILE A 82 -13.68 11.24 -6.75
CA ILE A 82 -12.88 12.35 -6.19
C ILE A 82 -11.96 12.94 -7.26
N LEU A 83 -11.19 12.10 -7.95
CA LEU A 83 -10.26 12.54 -8.99
C LEU A 83 -11.00 13.17 -10.17
N GLY A 84 -12.14 12.61 -10.55
CA GLY A 84 -12.94 13.12 -11.66
C GLY A 84 -13.50 14.50 -11.36
N GLU A 85 -14.00 14.73 -10.15
CA GLU A 85 -14.50 16.04 -9.73
C GLU A 85 -13.37 17.05 -9.49
N ALA A 86 -12.21 16.61 -8.97
CA ALA A 86 -11.06 17.47 -8.74
C ALA A 86 -10.33 17.86 -10.03
N ILE A 87 -10.23 16.93 -11.00
CA ILE A 87 -9.50 17.11 -12.25
C ILE A 87 -10.37 16.61 -13.42
N PRO A 88 -11.35 17.42 -13.88
CA PRO A 88 -12.37 17.00 -14.85
C PRO A 88 -11.84 16.46 -16.18
N VAL A 89 -10.63 16.84 -16.59
CA VAL A 89 -9.98 16.36 -17.81
C VAL A 89 -9.81 14.83 -17.83
N PHE A 90 -9.73 14.17 -16.67
CA PHE A 90 -9.60 12.72 -16.57
C PHE A 90 -10.94 11.96 -16.54
N LYS A 91 -12.09 12.66 -16.50
CA LYS A 91 -13.41 12.00 -16.50
C LYS A 91 -13.63 11.05 -17.69
N PRO A 92 -13.23 11.37 -18.94
CA PRO A 92 -13.36 10.44 -20.06
C PRO A 92 -12.52 9.18 -19.85
N LEU A 93 -11.30 9.31 -19.33
CA LEU A 93 -10.41 8.19 -19.03
C LEU A 93 -11.04 7.23 -18.00
N PHE A 94 -11.66 7.78 -16.95
CA PHE A 94 -12.35 6.99 -15.90
C PHE A 94 -13.61 6.27 -16.39
N ARG A 95 -14.10 6.59 -17.60
CA ARG A 95 -15.22 5.88 -18.25
C ARG A 95 -14.75 4.72 -19.15
N LEU A 96 -13.47 4.70 -19.55
CA LEU A 96 -12.94 3.63 -20.41
C LEU A 96 -12.89 2.30 -19.64
N ARG A 97 -13.62 1.30 -20.13
CA ARG A 97 -13.74 -0.03 -19.49
C ARG A 97 -12.38 -0.69 -19.27
N LEU A 98 -11.49 -0.63 -20.26
CA LEU A 98 -10.15 -1.21 -20.18
C LEU A 98 -9.31 -0.54 -19.08
N PHE A 99 -9.34 0.79 -19.02
CA PHE A 99 -8.65 1.55 -17.98
C PHE A 99 -9.16 1.18 -16.58
N ARG A 100 -10.49 1.13 -16.41
CA ARG A 100 -11.11 0.73 -15.13
C ARG A 100 -10.72 -0.70 -14.72
N ALA A 101 -10.64 -1.62 -15.67
CA ALA A 101 -10.22 -3.00 -15.41
C ALA A 101 -8.76 -3.09 -14.96
N MET A 102 -7.86 -2.35 -15.63
CA MET A 102 -6.45 -2.28 -15.24
C MET A 102 -6.29 -1.69 -13.84
N VAL A 103 -6.90 -0.53 -13.57
CA VAL A 103 -6.86 0.12 -12.26
C VAL A 103 -7.48 -0.77 -11.18
N PHE A 104 -8.52 -1.53 -11.48
CA PHE A 104 -9.08 -2.48 -10.53
C PHE A 104 -8.06 -3.56 -10.14
N GLY A 105 -7.32 -4.11 -11.10
CA GLY A 105 -6.25 -5.06 -10.81
C GLY A 105 -5.18 -4.46 -9.88
N PHE A 106 -4.68 -3.27 -10.22
CA PHE A 106 -3.72 -2.56 -9.36
C PHE A 106 -4.28 -2.23 -7.97
N TYR A 107 -5.54 -1.80 -7.92
CA TYR A 107 -6.22 -1.48 -6.68
C TYR A 107 -6.27 -2.71 -5.75
N GLN A 108 -6.65 -3.87 -6.27
CA GLN A 108 -6.70 -5.10 -5.47
C GLN A 108 -5.32 -5.52 -4.97
N ILE A 109 -4.29 -5.44 -5.83
CA ILE A 109 -2.90 -5.71 -5.43
C ILE A 109 -2.50 -4.81 -4.26
N ILE A 110 -2.76 -3.50 -4.34
CA ILE A 110 -2.42 -2.56 -3.28
C ILE A 110 -3.25 -2.84 -2.02
N THR A 111 -4.57 -2.99 -2.13
CA THR A 111 -5.47 -3.22 -1.00
C THR A 111 -5.04 -4.43 -0.19
N TYR A 112 -4.93 -5.61 -0.80
CA TYR A 112 -4.61 -6.85 -0.09
C TYR A 112 -3.18 -6.89 0.46
N ASN A 113 -2.30 -6.02 -0.02
CA ASN A 113 -0.91 -5.94 0.42
C ASN A 113 -0.58 -4.65 1.18
N ARG A 114 -1.56 -3.78 1.49
CA ARG A 114 -1.30 -2.45 2.09
C ARG A 114 -0.54 -2.53 3.42
N ARG A 115 -0.78 -3.59 4.21
CA ARG A 115 -0.04 -3.88 5.46
C ARG A 115 1.43 -4.22 5.20
N ILE A 116 1.67 -5.06 4.20
CA ILE A 116 3.02 -5.46 3.79
C ILE A 116 3.78 -4.27 3.23
N ILE A 117 3.14 -3.47 2.36
CA ILE A 117 3.73 -2.28 1.76
C ILE A 117 4.11 -1.28 2.86
N ALA A 118 3.14 -0.87 3.67
CA ALA A 118 3.29 0.21 4.65
C ALA A 118 3.88 -0.22 6.00
N ASN A 119 4.15 -1.52 6.22
CA ASN A 119 4.62 -2.07 7.49
C ASN A 119 3.71 -1.70 8.68
N SER A 120 2.39 -1.78 8.49
CA SER A 120 1.40 -1.45 9.52
C SER A 120 0.97 -2.67 10.31
N ARG A 121 0.70 -2.48 11.61
CA ARG A 121 0.26 -3.53 12.52
C ARG A 121 -1.26 -3.44 12.77
N PRO A 122 -1.89 -4.53 13.20
CA PRO A 122 -3.25 -4.47 13.74
C PRO A 122 -3.34 -3.44 14.89
N PRO A 123 -4.49 -2.78 15.06
CA PRO A 123 -4.72 -1.91 16.21
C PRO A 123 -4.59 -2.71 17.51
N ALA A 124 -4.09 -2.06 18.57
CA ALA A 124 -4.02 -2.69 19.90
C ALA A 124 -5.42 -2.89 20.50
N ASN A 125 -6.34 -1.97 20.22
CA ASN A 125 -7.74 -1.99 20.66
C ASN A 125 -8.63 -1.51 19.51
N GLY A 126 -9.85 -2.05 19.42
CA GLY A 126 -10.86 -1.61 18.44
C GLY A 126 -10.94 -2.48 17.18
N PHE A 127 -11.67 -1.99 16.18
CA PHE A 127 -11.98 -2.73 14.96
C PHE A 127 -10.79 -2.76 13.99
N ASP A 128 -10.37 -3.96 13.60
CA ASP A 128 -9.35 -4.12 12.57
C ASP A 128 -9.95 -3.98 11.16
N CYS A 129 -9.74 -2.81 10.55
CA CYS A 129 -10.20 -2.51 9.19
C CYS A 129 -9.43 -3.24 8.09
N ALA A 130 -8.50 -4.13 8.41
CA ALA A 130 -7.68 -4.77 7.40
C ALA A 130 -8.46 -5.75 6.51
N PRO A 131 -8.08 -5.82 5.22
CA PRO A 131 -8.67 -6.76 4.30
C PRO A 131 -8.29 -8.19 4.69
N ASP A 132 -9.13 -9.13 4.29
CA ASP A 132 -8.88 -10.54 4.49
C ASP A 132 -7.66 -11.02 3.69
N PHE A 133 -6.99 -12.06 4.18
CA PHE A 133 -5.83 -12.61 3.50
C PHE A 133 -6.23 -13.20 2.15
N ASN A 134 -5.56 -12.76 1.08
CA ASN A 134 -5.74 -13.29 -0.26
C ASN A 134 -4.40 -13.72 -0.85
N SER A 135 -4.22 -15.04 -0.98
CA SER A 135 -2.95 -15.63 -1.45
C SER A 135 -2.63 -15.28 -2.90
N PHE A 136 -3.64 -15.19 -3.78
CA PHE A 136 -3.44 -14.84 -5.19
C PHE A 136 -2.83 -13.44 -5.33
N TYR A 137 -3.46 -12.43 -4.72
CA TYR A 137 -2.95 -11.06 -4.77
C TYR A 137 -1.62 -10.89 -4.01
N ARG A 138 -1.35 -11.75 -3.01
CA ARG A 138 -0.08 -11.75 -2.30
C ARG A 138 1.07 -12.21 -3.19
N TRP A 139 0.93 -13.35 -3.86
CA TRP A 139 1.96 -13.87 -4.75
C TRP A 139 2.12 -13.01 -5.99
N LEU A 140 1.03 -12.46 -6.52
CA LEU A 140 1.09 -11.48 -7.60
C LEU A 140 1.91 -10.25 -7.20
N TYR A 141 1.69 -9.71 -6.00
CA TYR A 141 2.49 -8.61 -5.46
C TYR A 141 3.97 -8.97 -5.32
N ILE A 142 4.29 -10.11 -4.70
CA ILE A 142 5.67 -10.58 -4.53
C ILE A 142 6.35 -10.72 -5.90
N GLY A 143 5.70 -11.38 -6.86
CA GLY A 143 6.23 -11.58 -8.20
C GLY A 143 6.51 -10.27 -8.93
N ILE A 144 5.59 -9.31 -8.86
CA ILE A 144 5.78 -7.97 -9.44
C ILE A 144 6.98 -7.24 -8.80
N MET A 145 7.04 -7.22 -7.47
CA MET A 145 8.13 -6.54 -6.75
C MET A 145 9.49 -7.17 -7.05
N VAL A 146 9.57 -8.50 -7.06
CA VAL A 146 10.80 -9.24 -7.42
C VAL A 146 11.18 -8.98 -8.87
N PHE A 147 10.24 -9.06 -9.81
CA PHE A 147 10.50 -8.82 -11.24
C PHE A 147 11.11 -7.43 -11.47
N PHE A 148 10.49 -6.38 -10.94
CA PHE A 148 11.01 -5.02 -11.09
C PHE A 148 12.31 -4.79 -10.31
N ALA A 149 12.45 -5.35 -9.11
CA ALA A 149 13.71 -5.28 -8.36
C ALA A 149 14.85 -5.93 -9.15
N SER A 150 14.64 -7.14 -9.70
CA SER A 150 15.61 -7.84 -10.54
C SER A 150 15.98 -7.04 -11.79
N LEU A 151 15.00 -6.43 -12.47
CA LEU A 151 15.25 -5.59 -13.63
C LEU A 151 16.13 -4.37 -13.28
N LEU A 152 15.84 -3.68 -12.18
CA LEU A 152 16.60 -2.52 -11.72
C LEU A 152 18.01 -2.91 -11.23
N PHE A 153 18.13 -4.04 -10.52
CA PHE A 153 19.44 -4.55 -10.12
C PHE A 153 20.30 -4.94 -11.33
N TYR A 154 19.70 -5.55 -12.36
CA TYR A 154 20.40 -5.87 -13.60
C TYR A 154 20.98 -4.62 -14.29
N GLN A 155 20.22 -3.52 -14.30
CA GLN A 155 20.69 -2.25 -14.89
C GLN A 155 21.77 -1.54 -14.08
N THR A 156 21.88 -1.85 -12.79
CA THR A 156 22.77 -1.16 -11.83
C THR A 156 23.98 -1.99 -11.43
N ALA A 157 24.11 -3.23 -11.89
CA ALA A 157 25.18 -4.13 -11.49
C ALA A 157 26.51 -3.78 -12.19
N PRO A 158 27.51 -3.18 -11.50
CA PRO A 158 28.90 -3.26 -11.94
C PRO A 158 29.39 -4.71 -11.90
N ILE A 159 30.41 -5.00 -12.72
CA ILE A 159 31.12 -6.27 -12.72
C ILE A 159 31.84 -6.41 -11.37
N LEU A 160 31.33 -7.30 -10.51
CA LEU A 160 31.93 -7.78 -9.26
C LEU A 160 32.29 -6.69 -8.20
N ASP A 161 31.30 -6.24 -7.42
CA ASP A 161 31.49 -5.44 -6.20
C ASP A 161 31.25 -6.32 -4.95
N LEU A 162 32.11 -6.17 -3.93
CA LEU A 162 31.97 -6.81 -2.62
C LEU A 162 30.60 -6.50 -1.99
N SER A 163 30.11 -5.27 -2.14
CA SER A 163 28.84 -4.84 -1.57
C SER A 163 27.65 -5.60 -2.18
N ILE A 164 27.68 -5.84 -3.48
CA ILE A 164 26.67 -6.63 -4.21
C ILE A 164 26.73 -8.10 -3.79
N THR A 165 27.94 -8.63 -3.58
CA THR A 165 28.14 -9.99 -3.08
C THR A 165 27.52 -10.17 -1.70
N ILE A 166 27.78 -9.23 -0.78
CA ILE A 166 27.18 -9.21 0.56
C ILE A 166 25.65 -9.12 0.46
N LEU A 167 25.11 -8.20 -0.35
CA LEU A 167 23.66 -8.06 -0.53
C LEU A 167 23.02 -9.36 -1.05
N THR A 168 23.67 -10.03 -2.00
CA THR A 168 23.21 -11.31 -2.56
C THR A 168 23.21 -12.41 -1.50
N LEU A 169 24.29 -12.52 -0.71
CA LEU A 169 24.39 -13.50 0.37
C LEU A 169 23.32 -13.27 1.44
N LEU A 170 23.14 -12.03 1.90
CA LEU A 170 22.13 -11.67 2.89
C LEU A 170 20.71 -11.97 2.38
N THR A 171 20.46 -11.73 1.09
CA THR A 171 19.19 -12.06 0.45
C THR A 171 18.98 -13.57 0.41
N GLY A 172 20.00 -14.36 0.06
CA GLY A 172 19.94 -15.82 0.08
C GLY A 172 19.63 -16.37 1.48
N ILE A 173 20.30 -15.85 2.51
CA ILE A 173 20.04 -16.22 3.91
C ILE A 173 18.59 -15.87 4.31
N ALA A 174 18.09 -14.69 3.93
CA ALA A 174 16.72 -14.30 4.19
C ALA A 174 15.70 -15.23 3.51
N ILE A 175 15.93 -15.60 2.25
CA ILE A 175 15.06 -16.54 1.52
C ILE A 175 15.03 -17.90 2.25
N ILE A 176 16.19 -18.46 2.57
CA ILE A 176 16.31 -19.74 3.28
C ILE A 176 15.57 -19.65 4.63
N SER A 177 15.77 -18.57 5.39
CA SER A 177 15.10 -18.35 6.67
C SER A 177 13.57 -18.32 6.53
N GLY A 178 13.04 -17.69 5.47
CA GLY A 178 11.62 -17.66 5.18
C GLY A 178 11.02 -19.04 4.85
N CYS A 179 11.79 -19.92 4.19
CA CYS A 179 11.35 -21.28 3.87
C CYS A 179 11.08 -22.13 5.12
N PHE A 180 11.73 -21.85 6.25
CA PHE A 180 11.50 -22.54 7.52
C PHE A 180 10.28 -22.04 8.31
N ILE A 181 9.55 -21.03 7.82
CA ILE A 181 8.32 -20.57 8.46
C ILE A 181 7.16 -21.51 8.09
N GLU A 182 6.63 -22.24 9.06
CA GLU A 182 5.59 -23.26 8.84
C GLU A 182 4.22 -22.66 8.48
N ARG A 183 3.84 -21.55 9.13
CA ARG A 183 2.53 -20.93 8.91
C ARG A 183 2.54 -20.17 7.59
N PHE A 184 1.87 -20.73 6.57
CA PHE A 184 1.84 -20.19 5.20
C PHE A 184 1.45 -18.70 5.12
N SER A 185 0.45 -18.23 5.88
CA SER A 185 0.08 -16.81 5.87
C SER A 185 1.23 -15.91 6.31
N VAL A 186 1.95 -16.28 7.38
CA VAL A 186 3.08 -15.54 7.93
C VAL A 186 4.32 -15.67 7.04
N GLN A 187 4.52 -16.84 6.43
CA GLN A 187 5.58 -17.07 5.46
C GLN A 187 5.41 -16.14 4.24
N THR A 188 4.19 -16.03 3.71
CA THR A 188 3.93 -15.11 2.60
C THR A 188 3.97 -13.64 3.02
N ASP A 189 3.71 -13.29 4.28
CA ASP A 189 3.96 -11.94 4.81
C ASP A 189 5.47 -11.65 4.81
N TYR A 190 6.29 -12.59 5.31
CA TYR A 190 7.74 -12.51 5.33
C TYR A 190 8.33 -12.24 3.94
N PHE A 191 7.95 -13.06 2.94
CA PHE A 191 8.41 -12.87 1.56
C PHE A 191 7.89 -11.56 0.95
N GLY A 192 6.66 -11.15 1.28
CA GLY A 192 6.13 -9.84 0.91
C GLY A 192 6.99 -8.70 1.44
N HIS A 193 7.38 -8.74 2.71
CA HIS A 193 8.26 -7.74 3.32
C HIS A 193 9.65 -7.75 2.69
N LEU A 194 10.23 -8.92 2.42
CA LEU A 194 11.52 -9.06 1.75
C LEU A 194 11.47 -8.44 0.34
N ALA A 195 10.48 -8.81 -0.47
CA ALA A 195 10.30 -8.28 -1.83
C ALA A 195 10.12 -6.75 -1.82
N THR A 196 9.36 -6.22 -0.87
CA THR A 196 9.17 -4.76 -0.70
C THR A 196 10.50 -4.05 -0.42
N VAL A 197 11.32 -4.60 0.49
CA VAL A 197 12.62 -4.01 0.84
C VAL A 197 13.57 -4.08 -0.35
N LEU A 198 13.67 -5.23 -1.01
CA LEU A 198 14.52 -5.40 -2.19
C LEU A 198 14.16 -4.43 -3.30
N PHE A 199 12.86 -4.22 -3.55
CA PHE A 199 12.39 -3.24 -4.53
C PHE A 199 12.78 -1.80 -4.16
N ILE A 200 12.64 -1.40 -2.89
CA ILE A 200 13.08 -0.08 -2.40
C ILE A 200 14.59 0.08 -2.61
N ILE A 201 15.39 -0.93 -2.26
CA ILE A 201 16.84 -0.90 -2.45
C ILE A 201 17.21 -0.81 -3.93
N ALA A 202 16.53 -1.55 -4.79
CA ALA A 202 16.75 -1.51 -6.24
C ALA A 202 16.46 -0.12 -6.83
N ILE A 203 15.36 0.53 -6.44
CA ILE A 203 15.04 1.91 -6.85
C ILE A 203 16.12 2.89 -6.39
N LEU A 204 16.54 2.80 -5.13
CA LEU A 204 17.55 3.71 -4.58
C LEU A 204 18.91 3.53 -5.28
N ASN A 205 19.32 2.28 -5.52
CA ASN A 205 20.54 1.98 -6.26
C ASN A 205 20.48 2.55 -7.68
N PHE A 206 19.36 2.36 -8.37
CA PHE A 206 19.16 2.89 -9.72
C PHE A 206 19.17 4.42 -9.77
N SER A 207 18.48 5.05 -8.83
CA SER A 207 18.35 6.51 -8.80
C SER A 207 19.63 7.22 -8.37
N LEU A 208 20.45 6.58 -7.54
CA LEU A 208 21.65 7.16 -6.93
C LEU A 208 22.94 6.49 -7.43
N GLN A 209 22.90 5.79 -8.57
CA GLN A 209 24.04 5.04 -9.12
C GLN A 209 25.30 5.90 -9.37
N SER A 210 25.13 7.22 -9.51
CA SER A 210 26.24 8.16 -9.69
C SER A 210 27.07 8.41 -8.43
N PHE A 211 26.61 7.99 -7.24
CA PHE A 211 27.31 8.21 -5.98
C PHE A 211 28.04 6.93 -5.51
N PRO A 212 29.34 7.00 -5.16
CA PRO A 212 30.16 5.82 -4.91
C PRO A 212 29.79 5.03 -3.63
N LEU A 213 29.06 5.66 -2.71
CA LEU A 213 28.63 5.03 -1.44
C LEU A 213 27.18 4.54 -1.47
N THR A 214 26.52 4.59 -2.63
CA THR A 214 25.11 4.22 -2.74
C THR A 214 24.87 2.77 -2.33
N ILE A 215 25.57 1.80 -2.93
CA ILE A 215 25.36 0.36 -2.68
C ILE A 215 25.59 -0.02 -1.20
N PRO A 216 26.69 0.38 -0.52
CA PRO A 216 26.84 0.06 0.89
C PRO A 216 25.79 0.74 1.77
N ALA A 217 25.45 2.01 1.50
CA ALA A 217 24.45 2.74 2.28
C ALA A 217 23.05 2.11 2.14
N THR A 218 22.64 1.75 0.92
CA THR A 218 21.36 1.11 0.67
C THR A 218 21.32 -0.33 1.20
N THR A 219 22.44 -1.05 1.19
CA THR A 219 22.54 -2.37 1.82
C THR A 219 22.29 -2.30 3.33
N ILE A 220 22.95 -1.37 4.04
CA ILE A 220 22.74 -1.13 5.48
C ILE A 220 21.28 -0.75 5.74
N LEU A 221 20.73 0.18 4.95
CA LEU A 221 19.34 0.59 5.04
C LEU A 221 18.39 -0.59 4.81
N GLY A 222 18.68 -1.46 3.83
CA GLY A 222 17.89 -2.63 3.50
C GLY A 222 17.83 -3.62 4.66
N VAL A 223 18.98 -3.93 5.27
CA VAL A 223 19.05 -4.77 6.47
C VAL A 223 18.23 -4.17 7.61
N TRP A 224 18.38 -2.88 7.88
CA TRP A 224 17.63 -2.19 8.92
C TRP A 224 16.12 -2.20 8.66
N LEU A 225 15.68 -1.88 7.44
CA LEU A 225 14.28 -1.89 7.02
C LEU A 225 13.68 -3.29 7.15
N PHE A 226 14.40 -4.31 6.70
CA PHE A 226 13.97 -5.69 6.77
C PHE A 226 13.82 -6.15 8.22
N PHE A 227 14.83 -5.91 9.06
CA PHE A 227 14.78 -6.26 10.48
C PHE A 227 13.60 -5.58 11.20
N ARG A 228 13.34 -4.29 10.93
CA ARG A 228 12.20 -3.56 11.49
C ARG A 228 10.85 -4.16 11.08
N ARG A 229 10.74 -4.65 9.84
CA ARG A 229 9.54 -5.33 9.32
C ARG A 229 9.35 -6.71 9.98
N ILE A 230 10.41 -7.53 10.06
CA ILE A 230 10.34 -8.87 10.67
C ILE A 230 10.06 -8.82 12.18
N LYS A 231 10.58 -7.82 12.91
CA LYS A 231 10.25 -7.64 14.34
C LYS A 231 8.73 -7.48 14.56
N GLY A 232 7.99 -6.93 13.59
CA GLY A 232 6.53 -6.84 13.63
C GLY A 232 5.82 -8.16 13.36
N LEU A 233 6.42 -9.06 12.59
CA LEU A 233 5.88 -10.41 12.33
C LEU A 233 6.05 -11.35 13.52
N ARG A 234 7.11 -11.18 14.32
CA ARG A 234 7.37 -12.01 15.50
C ARG A 234 6.25 -11.96 16.54
N SER A 235 5.49 -10.88 16.65
CA SER A 235 4.33 -10.82 17.56
C SER A 235 3.09 -11.59 17.06
N GLN A 236 3.15 -12.21 15.89
CA GLN A 236 2.10 -13.07 15.33
C GLN A 236 2.53 -14.54 15.20
N LEU A 237 3.79 -14.84 15.54
CA LEU A 237 4.39 -16.17 15.51
C LEU A 237 4.35 -16.87 16.88
N TRP A 238 3.93 -16.16 17.94
CA TRP A 238 3.75 -16.66 19.31
C TRP A 238 2.38 -16.23 19.83
#